data_AF-A0A7K2EF00-F1
#
_entry.id   AF-A0A7K2EF00-F1
#
_cell.length_a   1.000
_cell.length_b   1.000
_cell.length_c   1.000
_cell.angle_alpha   90.00
_cell.angle_beta   90.00
_cell.angle_gamma   90.00
#
_symmetry.space_group_name_H-M   'P 1'
#
loop_
_entity.id
_entity.type
_entity.pdbx_description
1 polymer ?
#
loop_
_entity_poly.entity_id
_entity_poly.type
_entity_poly.pdbx_seq_one_letter_code
_entity_poly.pdbx_strand_id
1 'polypeptide(L)'
;MSERRRILLDGSATTVSVDGDRLVAADGRSVVASEAVHLPPSVPTKIICVHLNHTSRVWEFMVKLPPAPTYFHKPTSSLLGHRGHVVRPERCKYLNYEGEVVIVIGRPCRNVGPDEASAYIAGYTIGNDFGLHDFRDTDAGSMLRVKGSDTMCPVGPGLVEGWDFADKTLRTLVNGEARQEGNTAEMNWDMHYLVADLARTVTLLPGDMVFSGTPAGSRPVEPGDVVTVEVEGLGALTNTVVAGPEPVRSDCGAQPSESEEVISTAFGGDWEFRGIRPPRRD
;
A
#
# COMPACT_ATOMS: atom_id res chain seq x y z
N MET A 1 8.53 -21.02 -6.75
CA MET A 1 7.73 -19.79 -6.76
C MET A 1 6.85 -19.81 -8.00
N SER A 2 5.59 -19.44 -7.86
CA SER A 2 4.65 -19.28 -8.99
C SER A 2 3.93 -17.96 -8.87
N GLU A 3 3.75 -17.26 -9.99
CA GLU A 3 2.99 -16.02 -10.05
C GLU A 3 1.66 -16.25 -10.76
N ARG A 4 0.58 -15.72 -10.19
CA ARG A 4 -0.72 -15.61 -10.84
C ARG A 4 -1.18 -14.16 -10.83
N ARG A 5 -1.79 -13.71 -11.93
CA ARG A 5 -2.42 -12.38 -12.02
C ARG A 5 -3.92 -12.50 -12.14
N ARG A 6 -4.63 -11.44 -11.79
CA ARG A 6 -6.03 -11.24 -12.15
C ARG A 6 -6.09 -10.13 -13.18
N ILE A 7 -6.75 -10.38 -14.30
CA ILE A 7 -6.90 -9.39 -15.37
C ILE A 7 -8.35 -9.35 -15.86
N LEU A 8 -8.72 -8.26 -16.53
CA LEU A 8 -9.92 -8.23 -17.35
C LEU A 8 -9.57 -8.81 -18.73
N LEU A 9 -10.05 -10.03 -19.03
CA LEU A 9 -9.86 -10.70 -20.31
C LEU A 9 -11.23 -10.86 -20.97
N ASP A 10 -11.41 -10.25 -22.14
CA ASP A 10 -12.69 -10.23 -22.88
C ASP A 10 -13.87 -9.77 -22.00
N GLY A 11 -13.65 -8.76 -21.15
CA GLY A 11 -14.67 -8.23 -20.24
C GLY A 11 -14.94 -9.04 -18.97
N SER A 12 -14.22 -10.15 -18.75
CA SER A 12 -14.37 -10.99 -17.56
C SER A 12 -13.13 -11.00 -16.69
N ALA A 13 -13.31 -10.86 -15.37
CA ALA A 13 -12.22 -11.00 -14.40
C ALA A 13 -11.70 -12.45 -14.40
N THR A 14 -10.46 -12.62 -14.85
CA THR A 14 -9.86 -13.94 -15.12
C THR A 14 -8.52 -14.06 -14.40
N THR A 15 -8.31 -15.19 -13.73
CA THR A 15 -7.02 -15.56 -13.16
C THR A 15 -6.15 -16.20 -14.24
N VAL A 16 -4.91 -15.73 -14.37
CA VAL A 16 -3.97 -16.11 -15.43
C VAL A 16 -2.60 -16.42 -14.85
N SER A 17 -1.86 -17.33 -15.47
CA SER A 17 -0.44 -17.55 -15.20
C SER A 17 0.43 -16.65 -16.07
N VAL A 18 1.65 -16.38 -15.63
CA VAL A 18 2.66 -15.62 -16.39
C VAL A 18 3.52 -16.59 -17.20
N ASP A 19 3.64 -16.36 -18.51
CA ASP A 19 4.52 -17.09 -19.43
C ASP A 19 5.28 -16.09 -20.30
N GLY A 20 6.53 -15.81 -19.92
CA GLY A 20 7.32 -14.75 -20.55
C GLY A 20 6.64 -13.38 -20.43
N ASP A 21 6.36 -12.75 -21.56
CA ASP A 21 5.63 -11.48 -21.67
C ASP A 21 4.12 -11.65 -21.81
N ARG A 22 3.60 -12.89 -21.76
CA ARG A 22 2.19 -13.20 -21.93
C ARG A 22 1.54 -13.61 -20.61
N LEU A 23 0.25 -13.33 -20.54
CA LEU A 23 -0.65 -13.82 -19.50
C LEU A 23 -1.59 -14.84 -20.12
N VAL A 24 -1.61 -16.05 -19.56
CA VAL A 24 -2.31 -17.20 -20.13
C VAL A 24 -3.41 -17.67 -19.18
N ALA A 25 -4.64 -17.70 -19.67
CA ALA A 25 -5.79 -18.27 -18.97
C ALA A 25 -5.78 -19.80 -19.07
N ALA A 26 -6.49 -20.48 -18.17
CA ALA A 26 -6.54 -21.94 -18.12
C ALA A 26 -7.16 -22.58 -19.39
N ASP A 27 -7.95 -21.82 -20.14
CA ASP A 27 -8.56 -22.25 -21.42
C ASP A 27 -7.68 -21.96 -22.65
N GLY A 28 -6.45 -21.46 -22.44
CA GLY A 28 -5.47 -21.17 -23.48
C GLY A 28 -5.57 -19.77 -24.10
N ARG A 29 -6.59 -18.98 -23.77
CA ARG A 29 -6.62 -17.56 -24.18
C ARG A 29 -5.46 -16.82 -23.54
N SER A 30 -4.88 -15.87 -24.27
CA SER A 30 -3.74 -15.10 -23.76
C SER A 30 -3.70 -13.68 -24.29
N VAL A 31 -3.06 -12.81 -23.51
CA VAL A 31 -2.83 -11.40 -23.84
C VAL A 31 -1.39 -11.04 -23.49
N VAL A 32 -0.80 -10.07 -24.18
CA VAL A 32 0.51 -9.52 -23.79
C VAL A 32 0.33 -8.79 -22.45
N ALA A 33 1.20 -9.05 -21.48
CA ALA A 33 1.09 -8.51 -20.12
C ALA A 33 1.06 -6.96 -20.10
N SER A 34 1.68 -6.31 -21.08
CA SER A 34 1.68 -4.86 -21.22
C SER A 34 0.36 -4.28 -21.75
N GLU A 35 -0.43 -5.08 -22.45
CA GLU A 35 -1.72 -4.69 -23.04
C GLU A 35 -2.92 -5.09 -22.14
N ALA A 36 -2.66 -5.89 -21.11
CA ALA A 36 -3.68 -6.35 -20.19
C ALA A 36 -4.16 -5.22 -19.25
N VAL A 37 -5.47 -5.23 -18.97
CA VAL A 37 -6.03 -4.47 -17.84
C VAL A 37 -5.89 -5.31 -16.58
N HIS A 38 -4.95 -4.95 -15.72
CA HIS A 38 -4.68 -5.67 -14.49
C HIS A 38 -5.72 -5.31 -13.41
N LEU A 39 -6.14 -6.32 -12.67
CA LEU A 39 -6.99 -6.19 -11.48
C LEU A 39 -6.13 -6.47 -10.24
N PRO A 40 -6.54 -5.99 -9.05
CA PRO A 40 -5.93 -6.45 -7.80
C PRO A 40 -5.90 -7.98 -7.73
N PRO A 41 -4.83 -8.58 -7.18
CA PRO A 41 -4.56 -10.02 -7.28
C PRO A 41 -5.51 -10.88 -6.44
N SER A 42 -6.31 -10.28 -5.56
CA SER A 42 -7.38 -10.95 -4.80
C SER A 42 -8.63 -10.07 -4.70
N VAL A 43 -9.70 -10.62 -4.11
CA VAL A 43 -10.92 -9.89 -3.74
C VAL A 43 -11.04 -9.95 -2.21
N PRO A 44 -10.49 -8.96 -1.48
CA PRO A 44 -10.49 -8.97 -0.02
C PRO A 44 -11.86 -8.64 0.57
N THR A 45 -12.13 -9.17 1.77
CA THR A 45 -13.22 -8.65 2.62
C THR A 45 -12.77 -7.44 3.42
N LYS A 46 -11.47 -7.35 3.71
CA LYS A 46 -10.83 -6.22 4.39
C LYS A 46 -9.37 -6.06 3.99
N ILE A 47 -8.90 -4.83 4.09
CA ILE A 47 -7.51 -4.42 3.88
C ILE A 47 -7.06 -3.76 5.18
N ILE A 48 -6.02 -4.33 5.81
CA ILE A 48 -5.47 -3.88 7.08
C ILE A 48 -4.03 -3.44 6.83
N CYS A 49 -3.65 -2.29 7.38
CA CYS A 49 -2.33 -1.72 7.18
C CYS A 49 -1.70 -1.42 8.54
N VAL A 50 -0.43 -1.81 8.72
CA VAL A 50 0.34 -1.36 9.89
C VAL A 50 0.78 0.09 9.68
N HIS A 51 0.83 0.89 10.75
CA HIS A 51 1.29 2.29 10.64
C HIS A 51 2.80 2.39 10.38
N LEU A 52 3.61 2.31 11.42
CA LEU A 52 5.08 2.37 11.31
C LEU A 52 5.63 0.98 11.57
N ASN A 53 6.45 0.47 10.65
CA ASN A 53 7.09 -0.83 10.83
C ASN A 53 8.57 -0.85 10.43
N HIS A 54 9.01 0.02 9.50
CA HIS A 54 10.42 0.11 9.13
C HIS A 54 11.20 1.04 10.06
N THR A 55 12.35 0.55 10.55
CA THR A 55 13.26 1.31 11.41
C THR A 55 13.70 2.64 10.78
N SER A 56 13.98 2.66 9.47
CA SER A 56 14.31 3.88 8.73
C SER A 56 13.22 4.95 8.85
N ARG A 57 11.93 4.56 8.71
CA ARG A 57 10.79 5.49 8.84
C ARG A 57 10.61 6.00 10.27
N VAL A 58 10.88 5.15 11.27
CA VAL A 58 10.85 5.55 12.68
C VAL A 58 11.89 6.63 12.95
N TRP A 59 13.09 6.50 12.39
CA TRP A 59 14.14 7.52 12.50
C TRP A 59 13.81 8.80 11.75
N GLU A 60 13.25 8.71 10.54
CA GLU A 60 12.78 9.87 9.77
C GLU A 60 11.84 10.74 10.61
N PHE A 61 10.83 10.12 11.24
CA PHE A 61 9.90 10.84 12.11
C PHE A 61 10.43 11.16 13.52
N MET A 62 11.59 10.61 13.93
CA MET A 62 12.15 10.73 15.28
C MET A 62 11.16 10.32 16.39
N VAL A 63 10.38 9.27 16.13
CA VAL A 63 9.38 8.76 17.06
C VAL A 63 9.87 7.48 17.74
N LYS A 64 9.15 7.04 18.77
CA LYS A 64 9.32 5.71 19.36
C LYS A 64 8.13 4.86 18.98
N LEU A 65 8.40 3.61 18.60
CA LEU A 65 7.33 2.64 18.37
C LEU A 65 6.63 2.27 19.68
N PRO A 66 5.30 2.03 19.64
CA PRO A 66 4.59 1.37 20.73
C PRO A 66 5.09 -0.07 20.95
N PRO A 67 4.75 -0.72 22.08
CA PRO A 67 5.20 -2.10 22.37
C PRO A 67 4.61 -3.17 21.44
N ALA A 68 3.57 -2.82 20.67
CA ALA A 68 2.89 -3.68 19.71
C ALA A 68 2.47 -2.84 18.49
N PRO A 69 2.33 -3.44 17.29
CA PRO A 69 1.93 -2.72 16.09
C PRO A 69 0.56 -2.07 16.25
N THR A 70 0.35 -0.97 15.53
CA THR A 70 -0.94 -0.29 15.42
C THR A 70 -1.40 -0.34 13.99
N TYR A 71 -2.71 -0.49 13.78
CA TYR A 71 -3.27 -0.74 12.45
C TYR A 71 -4.37 0.25 12.11
N PHE A 72 -4.58 0.43 10.81
CA PHE A 72 -5.75 1.10 10.25
C PHE A 72 -6.33 0.25 9.11
N HIS A 73 -7.48 0.67 8.59
CA HIS A 73 -8.16 0.00 7.49
C HIS A 73 -8.16 0.89 6.25
N LYS A 74 -8.02 0.26 5.09
CA LYS A 74 -8.41 0.87 3.80
C LYS A 74 -9.73 0.27 3.34
N PRO A 75 -10.71 1.09 2.89
CA PRO A 75 -11.90 0.59 2.23
C PRO A 75 -11.54 -0.18 0.96
N THR A 76 -12.29 -1.23 0.64
CA THR A 76 -12.05 -2.01 -0.59
C THR A 76 -12.31 -1.22 -1.87
N SER A 77 -13.07 -0.10 -1.81
CA SER A 77 -13.25 0.84 -2.93
C SER A 77 -11.97 1.56 -3.34
N SER A 78 -10.97 1.63 -2.45
CA SER A 78 -9.67 2.25 -2.75
C SER A 78 -8.77 1.40 -3.65
N LEU A 79 -9.09 0.10 -3.85
CA LEU A 79 -8.28 -0.83 -4.63
C LEU A 79 -8.07 -0.37 -6.07
N LEU A 80 -6.82 -0.47 -6.51
CA LEU A 80 -6.41 -0.17 -7.88
C LEU A 80 -5.46 -1.26 -8.39
N GLY A 81 -5.62 -1.65 -9.66
CA GLY A 81 -4.72 -2.59 -10.31
C GLY A 81 -3.43 -1.94 -10.83
N HIS A 82 -2.48 -2.78 -11.23
CA HIS A 82 -1.27 -2.34 -11.92
C HIS A 82 -1.60 -1.54 -13.19
N ARG A 83 -0.84 -0.47 -13.44
CA ARG A 83 -1.02 0.52 -14.52
C ARG A 83 -2.31 1.33 -14.46
N GLY A 84 -3.05 1.23 -13.36
CA GLY A 84 -4.19 2.09 -13.11
C GLY A 84 -3.78 3.52 -12.78
N HIS A 85 -4.75 4.45 -12.85
CA HIS A 85 -4.55 5.85 -12.50
C HIS A 85 -4.86 6.11 -11.02
N VAL A 86 -3.89 6.66 -10.29
CA VAL A 86 -4.09 7.17 -8.93
C VAL A 86 -4.57 8.61 -9.04
N VAL A 87 -5.71 8.92 -8.46
CA VAL A 87 -6.34 10.23 -8.58
C VAL A 87 -5.90 11.12 -7.44
N ARG A 88 -5.24 12.25 -7.75
CA ARG A 88 -5.13 13.38 -6.82
C ARG A 88 -6.30 14.33 -7.04
N PRO A 89 -7.27 14.45 -6.11
CA PRO A 89 -8.38 15.38 -6.27
C PRO A 89 -7.92 16.83 -6.36
N GLU A 90 -8.64 17.66 -7.11
CA GLU A 90 -8.42 19.10 -7.08
C GLU A 90 -8.66 19.63 -5.65
N ARG A 91 -7.86 20.61 -5.24
CA ARG A 91 -7.70 21.16 -3.87
C ARG A 91 -6.84 20.32 -2.90
N CYS A 92 -6.42 19.12 -3.28
CA CYS A 92 -5.40 18.37 -2.53
C CYS A 92 -4.00 18.61 -3.11
N LYS A 93 -3.00 18.68 -2.23
CA LYS A 93 -1.60 18.93 -2.56
C LYS A 93 -0.71 17.75 -2.20
N TYR A 94 -0.97 17.10 -1.06
CA TYR A 94 -0.05 16.17 -0.44
C TYR A 94 -0.46 14.72 -0.67
N LEU A 95 -0.46 14.30 -1.93
CA LEU A 95 -0.61 12.89 -2.29
C LEU A 95 0.74 12.20 -2.17
N ASN A 96 0.94 11.40 -1.13
CA ASN A 96 2.19 10.69 -0.91
C ASN A 96 2.08 9.24 -1.38
N TYR A 97 3.16 8.72 -1.97
CA TYR A 97 3.35 7.28 -2.19
C TYR A 97 3.92 6.62 -0.93
N GLU A 98 3.64 5.33 -0.73
CA GLU A 98 4.22 4.50 0.33
C GLU A 98 4.36 3.08 -0.20
N GLY A 99 5.53 2.74 -0.76
CA GLY A 99 5.77 1.41 -1.31
C GLY A 99 5.89 0.35 -0.21
N GLU A 100 5.19 -0.77 -0.37
CA GLU A 100 5.08 -1.84 0.63
C GLU A 100 5.02 -3.24 0.01
N VAL A 101 5.27 -4.25 0.84
CA VAL A 101 4.89 -5.64 0.56
C VAL A 101 3.52 -5.91 1.17
N VAL A 102 2.68 -6.65 0.45
CA VAL A 102 1.33 -6.99 0.88
C VAL A 102 1.21 -8.51 1.01
N ILE A 103 0.78 -8.93 2.18
CA ILE A 103 0.49 -10.32 2.52
C ILE A 103 -0.95 -10.61 2.09
N VAL A 104 -1.18 -11.68 1.32
CA VAL A 104 -2.53 -12.10 0.94
C VAL A 104 -2.89 -13.39 1.66
N ILE A 105 -4.00 -13.37 2.39
CA ILE A 105 -4.48 -14.51 3.16
C ILE A 105 -5.12 -15.55 2.23
N GLY A 106 -4.80 -16.82 2.41
CA GLY A 106 -5.32 -17.93 1.58
C GLY A 106 -6.34 -18.81 2.25
N ARG A 107 -6.39 -18.81 3.59
CA ARG A 107 -7.26 -19.67 4.40
C ARG A 107 -7.81 -18.88 5.59
N PRO A 108 -9.01 -19.22 6.11
CA PRO A 108 -9.49 -18.63 7.35
C PRO A 108 -8.45 -18.78 8.46
N CYS A 109 -7.98 -17.65 8.99
CA CYS A 109 -6.89 -17.58 9.96
C CYS A 109 -7.38 -16.90 11.24
N ARG A 110 -7.24 -17.60 12.37
CA ARG A 110 -7.67 -17.10 13.68
C ARG A 110 -6.88 -17.77 14.79
N ASN A 111 -6.37 -16.97 15.71
CA ASN A 111 -5.68 -17.38 16.92
C ASN A 111 -4.54 -18.37 16.65
N VAL A 112 -3.62 -17.97 15.76
CA VAL A 112 -2.43 -18.73 15.36
C VAL A 112 -1.17 -18.05 15.87
N GLY A 113 -0.10 -18.80 16.07
CA GLY A 113 1.23 -18.25 16.37
C GLY A 113 1.99 -17.79 15.12
N PRO A 114 3.06 -16.98 15.26
CA PRO A 114 3.90 -16.56 14.13
C PRO A 114 4.46 -17.72 13.30
N ASP A 115 4.90 -18.80 13.96
CA ASP A 115 5.47 -19.99 13.29
C ASP A 115 4.43 -20.76 12.45
N GLU A 116 3.13 -20.55 12.72
CA GLU A 116 2.03 -21.16 11.99
C GLU A 116 1.50 -20.28 10.84
N ALA A 117 1.83 -18.99 10.84
CA ALA A 117 1.24 -17.98 9.94
C ALA A 117 1.41 -18.33 8.45
N SER A 118 2.59 -18.87 8.08
CA SER A 118 2.91 -19.27 6.71
C SER A 118 1.87 -20.21 6.08
N ALA A 119 1.25 -21.10 6.86
CA ALA A 119 0.26 -22.06 6.39
C ALA A 119 -1.10 -21.42 5.99
N TYR A 120 -1.30 -20.16 6.37
CA TYR A 120 -2.53 -19.39 6.11
C TYR A 120 -2.34 -18.31 5.04
N ILE A 121 -1.10 -18.02 4.66
CA ILE A 121 -0.75 -17.02 3.63
C ILE A 121 -0.86 -17.69 2.26
N ALA A 122 -1.63 -17.10 1.34
CA ALA A 122 -1.68 -17.53 -0.05
C ALA A 122 -0.38 -17.16 -0.77
N GLY A 123 0.16 -15.99 -0.47
CA GLY A 123 1.38 -15.47 -1.07
C GLY A 123 1.54 -13.99 -0.78
N TYR A 124 2.44 -13.37 -1.54
CA TYR A 124 2.80 -11.96 -1.40
C TYR A 124 2.61 -11.22 -2.71
N THR A 125 2.36 -9.93 -2.61
CA THR A 125 2.26 -9.01 -3.74
C THR A 125 2.84 -7.65 -3.35
N ILE A 126 2.90 -6.71 -4.28
CA ILE A 126 3.38 -5.36 -4.03
C ILE A 126 2.18 -4.46 -3.80
N GLY A 127 2.31 -3.51 -2.87
CA GLY A 127 1.33 -2.47 -2.61
C GLY A 127 1.96 -1.09 -2.67
N ASN A 128 1.14 -0.09 -2.96
CA ASN A 128 1.48 1.30 -2.72
C ASN A 128 0.38 1.92 -1.85
N ASP A 129 0.68 2.19 -0.59
CA ASP A 129 -0.28 2.76 0.37
C ASP A 129 -0.39 4.29 0.22
N PHE A 130 -0.87 4.72 -0.94
CA PHE A 130 -1.06 6.14 -1.21
C PHE A 130 -1.93 6.81 -0.13
N GLY A 131 -1.58 8.05 0.19
CA GLY A 131 -2.29 8.85 1.18
C GLY A 131 -2.44 10.31 0.77
N LEU A 132 -3.63 10.88 0.97
CA LEU A 132 -3.90 12.31 0.90
C LEU A 132 -3.62 12.93 2.28
N HIS A 133 -2.38 13.34 2.51
CA HIS A 133 -1.94 13.91 3.77
C HIS A 133 -2.60 15.25 4.09
N ASP A 134 -3.25 15.89 3.12
CA ASP A 134 -4.14 17.04 3.32
C ASP A 134 -5.18 16.84 4.44
N PHE A 135 -5.50 15.58 4.79
CA PHE A 135 -6.44 15.21 5.85
C PHE A 135 -5.76 14.58 7.08
N ARG A 136 -4.45 14.73 7.25
CA ARG A 136 -3.67 14.03 8.28
C ARG A 136 -4.12 14.34 9.71
N ASP A 137 -4.56 15.56 9.96
CA ASP A 137 -5.04 16.06 11.25
C ASP A 137 -6.52 15.70 11.53
N THR A 138 -7.11 14.83 10.71
CA THR A 138 -8.50 14.37 10.83
C THR A 138 -8.62 12.95 11.40
N ASP A 139 -9.85 12.48 11.60
CA ASP A 139 -10.18 11.07 11.89
C ASP A 139 -9.55 10.45 13.16
N ALA A 140 -8.99 11.26 14.06
CA ALA A 140 -8.47 10.83 15.37
C ALA A 140 -7.54 9.60 15.29
N GLY A 141 -6.71 9.53 14.24
CA GLY A 141 -5.77 8.42 14.03
C GLY A 141 -6.31 7.24 13.20
N SER A 142 -7.60 7.22 12.82
CA SER A 142 -8.16 6.15 11.98
C SER A 142 -7.63 6.17 10.53
N MET A 143 -7.03 7.27 10.08
CA MET A 143 -6.46 7.45 8.73
C MET A 143 -7.47 7.29 7.58
N LEU A 144 -8.78 7.26 7.84
CA LEU A 144 -9.78 6.90 6.83
C LEU A 144 -9.78 7.86 5.64
N ARG A 145 -9.83 9.19 5.85
CA ARG A 145 -9.78 10.15 4.73
C ARG A 145 -8.41 10.22 4.07
N VAL A 146 -7.34 10.03 4.84
CA VAL A 146 -5.96 10.01 4.33
C VAL A 146 -5.77 8.84 3.38
N LYS A 147 -6.14 7.63 3.81
CA LYS A 147 -5.77 6.37 3.16
C LYS A 147 -6.90 5.71 2.39
N GLY A 148 -8.15 6.17 2.57
CA GLY A 148 -9.33 5.45 2.11
C GLY A 148 -10.03 6.01 0.88
N SER A 149 -9.53 7.10 0.30
CA SER A 149 -10.08 7.62 -0.96
C SER A 149 -9.93 6.61 -2.10
N ASP A 150 -10.82 6.68 -3.07
CA ASP A 150 -10.76 5.81 -4.25
C ASP A 150 -9.37 5.90 -4.91
N THR A 151 -8.92 4.79 -5.49
CA THR A 151 -7.60 4.62 -6.14
C THR A 151 -6.36 4.68 -5.24
N MET A 152 -6.50 4.88 -3.92
CA MET A 152 -5.37 5.01 -2.98
C MET A 152 -4.73 3.67 -2.56
N CYS A 153 -5.22 2.54 -3.07
CA CYS A 153 -4.68 1.21 -2.76
C CYS A 153 -4.28 0.42 -4.02
N PRO A 154 -3.28 0.88 -4.79
CA PRO A 154 -2.62 0.04 -5.78
C PRO A 154 -2.08 -1.26 -5.19
N VAL A 155 -2.43 -2.39 -5.80
CA VAL A 155 -1.92 -3.71 -5.43
C VAL A 155 -1.71 -4.56 -6.69
N GLY A 156 -0.55 -5.21 -6.81
CA GLY A 156 -0.25 -6.09 -7.94
C GLY A 156 1.25 -6.16 -8.25
N PRO A 157 1.65 -6.51 -9.49
CA PRO A 157 0.80 -6.90 -10.62
C PRO A 157 0.23 -8.32 -10.47
N GLY A 158 0.78 -9.14 -9.58
CA GLY A 158 0.38 -10.52 -9.36
C GLY A 158 0.55 -10.97 -7.91
N LEU A 159 0.01 -12.14 -7.60
CA LEU A 159 0.25 -12.86 -6.36
C LEU A 159 1.35 -13.89 -6.60
N VAL A 160 2.42 -13.81 -5.80
CA VAL A 160 3.54 -14.75 -5.83
C VAL A 160 3.45 -15.72 -4.65
N GLU A 161 3.37 -17.01 -4.96
CA GLU A 161 3.32 -18.09 -3.98
C GLU A 161 4.73 -18.65 -3.72
N GLY A 162 5.01 -18.96 -2.45
CA GLY A 162 6.29 -19.52 -2.01
C GLY A 162 7.48 -18.56 -2.12
N TRP A 163 7.22 -17.24 -2.11
CA TRP A 163 8.26 -16.21 -1.99
C TRP A 163 8.73 -16.11 -0.53
N ASP A 164 10.04 -15.95 -0.35
CA ASP A 164 10.66 -15.73 0.95
C ASP A 164 10.79 -14.23 1.20
N PHE A 165 10.20 -13.75 2.29
CA PHE A 165 10.19 -12.33 2.63
C PHE A 165 11.45 -11.85 3.35
N ALA A 166 12.36 -12.75 3.74
CA ALA A 166 13.55 -12.39 4.48
C ALA A 166 14.58 -11.67 3.59
N ASP A 167 15.11 -10.55 4.11
CA ASP A 167 16.19 -9.76 3.51
C ASP A 167 15.92 -9.41 2.03
N LYS A 168 14.81 -8.69 1.81
CA LYS A 168 14.34 -8.32 0.47
C LYS A 168 14.40 -6.82 0.32
N THR A 169 15.06 -6.37 -0.75
CA THR A 169 15.09 -4.95 -1.11
C THR A 169 13.74 -4.52 -1.67
N LEU A 170 13.24 -3.38 -1.21
CA LEU A 170 12.11 -2.67 -1.83
C LEU A 170 12.50 -1.23 -2.17
N ARG A 171 12.03 -0.75 -3.33
CA ARG A 171 12.26 0.60 -3.82
C ARG A 171 10.97 1.23 -4.31
N THR A 172 10.84 2.54 -4.13
CA THR A 172 9.83 3.33 -4.82
C THR A 172 10.53 4.33 -5.73
N LEU A 173 10.20 4.28 -7.01
CA LEU A 173 10.71 5.15 -8.05
C LEU A 173 9.61 6.13 -8.46
N VAL A 174 9.97 7.40 -8.61
CA VAL A 174 9.11 8.43 -9.20
C VAL A 174 9.78 8.92 -10.47
N ASN A 175 9.10 8.74 -11.61
CA ASN A 175 9.63 9.06 -12.94
C ASN A 175 10.98 8.37 -13.23
N GLY A 176 11.16 7.16 -12.72
CA GLY A 176 12.39 6.37 -12.88
C GLY A 176 13.52 6.71 -11.90
N GLU A 177 13.34 7.72 -11.04
CA GLU A 177 14.32 8.07 -10.00
C GLU A 177 13.93 7.42 -8.68
N ALA A 178 14.86 6.69 -8.05
CA ALA A 178 14.64 6.11 -6.72
C ALA A 178 14.43 7.20 -5.67
N ARG A 179 13.29 7.16 -4.98
CA ARG A 179 12.92 8.09 -3.89
C ARG A 179 12.77 7.39 -2.54
N GLN A 180 12.45 6.10 -2.54
CA GLN A 180 12.55 5.24 -1.37
C GLN A 180 13.42 4.04 -1.70
N GLU A 181 14.18 3.62 -0.71
CA GLU A 181 14.88 2.34 -0.70
C GLU A 181 14.93 1.85 0.75
N GLY A 182 14.63 0.57 0.94
CA GLY A 182 14.72 -0.09 2.23
C GLY A 182 14.76 -1.60 2.06
N ASN A 183 14.86 -2.30 3.18
CA ASN A 183 14.89 -3.75 3.23
C ASN A 183 13.87 -4.31 4.23
N THR A 184 13.25 -5.45 3.92
CA THR A 184 12.31 -6.13 4.83
C THR A 184 12.94 -6.57 6.16
N ALA A 185 14.27 -6.72 6.22
CA ALA A 185 15.00 -6.96 7.47
C ALA A 185 14.98 -5.75 8.43
N GLU A 186 14.61 -4.56 7.97
CA GLU A 186 14.41 -3.38 8.84
C GLU A 186 13.05 -3.37 9.56
N MET A 187 12.15 -4.30 9.21
CA MET A 187 10.82 -4.40 9.81
C MET A 187 10.95 -4.78 11.29
N ASN A 188 10.35 -3.97 12.15
CA ASN A 188 10.34 -4.19 13.59
C ASN A 188 9.38 -5.35 13.97
N TRP A 189 8.36 -5.58 13.15
CA TRP A 189 7.46 -6.72 13.20
C TRP A 189 7.40 -7.36 11.81
N ASP A 190 7.89 -8.59 11.69
CA ASP A 190 7.89 -9.30 10.40
C ASP A 190 6.48 -9.67 9.93
N MET A 191 6.37 -10.13 8.68
CA MET A 191 5.09 -10.42 8.04
C MET A 191 4.31 -11.56 8.74
N HIS A 192 5.00 -12.54 9.30
CA HIS A 192 4.36 -13.62 10.06
C HIS A 192 3.80 -13.11 11.39
N TYR A 193 4.56 -12.25 12.09
CA TYR A 193 4.12 -11.60 13.31
C TYR A 193 2.86 -10.76 13.06
N LEU A 194 2.82 -9.93 12.01
CA LEU A 194 1.65 -9.10 11.69
C LEU A 194 0.39 -9.94 11.50
N VAL A 195 0.49 -11.06 10.78
CA VAL A 195 -0.63 -12.00 10.57
C VAL A 195 -1.08 -12.61 11.91
N ALA A 196 -0.14 -13.13 12.69
CA ALA A 196 -0.44 -13.76 13.97
C ALA A 196 -1.07 -12.78 14.96
N ASP A 197 -0.51 -11.57 15.08
CA ASP A 197 -0.99 -10.53 15.99
C ASP A 197 -2.44 -10.12 15.68
N LEU A 198 -2.75 -9.84 14.41
CA LEU A 198 -4.12 -9.57 13.97
C LEU A 198 -5.05 -10.77 14.20
N ALA A 199 -4.59 -11.98 13.84
CA ALA A 199 -5.40 -13.20 13.90
C ALA A 199 -5.85 -13.56 15.33
N ARG A 200 -5.15 -13.10 16.37
CA ARG A 200 -5.52 -13.34 17.78
C ARG A 200 -6.97 -12.97 18.09
N THR A 201 -7.48 -11.89 17.51
CA THR A 201 -8.83 -11.37 17.79
C THR A 201 -9.63 -11.09 16.54
N VAL A 202 -8.98 -10.85 15.40
CA VAL A 202 -9.63 -10.57 14.11
C VAL A 202 -9.47 -11.78 13.20
N THR A 203 -10.59 -12.42 12.81
CA THR A 203 -10.51 -13.51 11.83
C THR A 203 -10.12 -12.95 10.47
N LEU A 204 -9.02 -13.41 9.89
CA LEU A 204 -8.62 -13.10 8.53
C LEU A 204 -9.21 -14.15 7.58
N LEU A 205 -9.73 -13.69 6.43
CA LEU A 205 -10.42 -14.53 5.45
C LEU A 205 -9.59 -14.63 4.17
N PRO A 206 -9.78 -15.70 3.36
CA PRO A 206 -9.14 -15.80 2.06
C PRO A 206 -9.38 -14.55 1.20
N GLY A 207 -8.30 -14.03 0.63
CA GLY A 207 -8.28 -12.81 -0.16
C GLY A 207 -7.96 -11.54 0.61
N ASP A 208 -8.10 -11.53 1.94
CA ASP A 208 -7.76 -10.35 2.76
C ASP A 208 -6.29 -9.97 2.61
N MET A 209 -6.03 -8.67 2.75
CA MET A 209 -4.71 -8.09 2.53
C MET A 209 -4.18 -7.47 3.83
N VAL A 210 -2.91 -7.73 4.14
CA VAL A 210 -2.17 -7.08 5.22
C VAL A 210 -0.94 -6.36 4.64
N PHE A 211 -0.94 -5.05 4.74
CA PHE A 211 0.14 -4.15 4.32
C PHE A 211 1.22 -4.09 5.41
N SER A 212 2.48 -4.32 5.04
CA SER A 212 3.58 -4.54 5.97
C SER A 212 4.29 -3.28 6.45
N GLY A 213 3.86 -2.10 6.01
CA GLY A 213 4.51 -0.83 6.27
C GLY A 213 5.55 -0.47 5.21
N THR A 214 5.92 0.80 5.20
CA THR A 214 6.80 1.41 4.20
C THR A 214 8.09 1.98 4.83
N PRO A 215 9.24 1.97 4.12
CA PRO A 215 10.48 2.62 4.56
C PRO A 215 10.38 4.15 4.55
N ALA A 216 11.43 4.83 5.01
CA ALA A 216 11.56 6.28 4.93
C ALA A 216 11.47 6.81 3.50
N GLY A 217 11.25 8.13 3.33
CA GLY A 217 11.35 8.80 2.02
C GLY A 217 10.03 8.90 1.25
N SER A 218 8.89 8.68 1.90
CA SER A 218 7.58 9.03 1.31
C SER A 218 7.47 10.54 1.18
N ARG A 219 7.14 11.01 -0.02
CA ARG A 219 6.98 12.43 -0.34
C ARG A 219 5.79 12.64 -1.29
N PRO A 220 5.27 13.87 -1.39
CA PRO A 220 4.18 14.19 -2.31
C PRO A 220 4.57 13.96 -3.77
N VAL A 221 3.61 13.55 -4.59
CA VAL A 221 3.69 13.44 -6.05
C VAL A 221 2.57 14.24 -6.71
N GLU A 222 2.82 14.60 -7.97
CA GLU A 222 1.98 15.48 -8.76
C GLU A 222 1.28 14.72 -9.90
N PRO A 223 0.10 15.19 -10.36
CA PRO A 223 -0.48 14.73 -11.62
C PRO A 223 0.52 14.76 -12.76
N GLY A 224 0.66 13.62 -13.45
CA GLY A 224 1.68 13.39 -14.46
C GLY A 224 2.82 12.48 -13.99
N ASP A 225 3.04 12.34 -12.69
CA ASP A 225 4.08 11.46 -12.16
C ASP A 225 3.73 9.97 -12.38
N VAL A 226 4.76 9.19 -12.69
CA VAL A 226 4.69 7.73 -12.73
C VAL A 226 5.42 7.17 -11.52
N VAL A 227 4.69 6.46 -10.68
CA VAL A 227 5.23 5.86 -9.45
C VAL A 227 5.32 4.35 -9.63
N THR A 228 6.51 3.79 -9.42
CA THR A 228 6.76 2.35 -9.49
C THR A 228 7.31 1.86 -8.16
N VAL A 229 6.68 0.84 -7.57
CA VAL A 229 7.21 0.11 -6.42
C VAL A 229 7.82 -1.20 -6.92
N GLU A 230 9.09 -1.42 -6.65
CA GLU A 230 9.83 -2.63 -7.00
C GLU A 230 10.18 -3.41 -5.73
N VAL A 231 9.98 -4.72 -5.77
CA VAL A 231 10.38 -5.60 -4.66
C VAL A 231 11.12 -6.80 -5.25
N GLU A 232 12.27 -7.10 -4.66
CA GLU A 232 13.10 -8.23 -5.06
C GLU A 232 12.30 -9.54 -5.10
N GLY A 233 12.20 -10.15 -6.28
CA GLY A 233 11.47 -11.41 -6.48
C GLY A 233 9.94 -11.29 -6.62
N LEU A 234 9.34 -10.10 -6.46
CA LEU A 234 7.91 -9.86 -6.73
C LEU A 234 7.65 -9.00 -7.98
N GLY A 235 8.69 -8.38 -8.53
CA GLY A 235 8.60 -7.56 -9.74
C GLY A 235 8.30 -6.10 -9.45
N ALA A 236 7.43 -5.48 -10.25
CA ALA A 236 7.16 -4.04 -10.21
C ALA A 236 5.67 -3.70 -10.33
N LEU A 237 5.19 -2.83 -9.43
CA LEU A 237 3.85 -2.23 -9.46
C LEU A 237 3.96 -0.76 -9.87
N THR A 238 3.47 -0.42 -11.06
CA THR A 238 3.51 0.95 -11.61
C THR A 238 2.11 1.54 -11.71
N ASN A 239 1.96 2.80 -11.33
CA ASN A 239 0.73 3.57 -11.49
C ASN A 239 1.06 5.02 -11.91
N THR A 240 0.12 5.66 -12.62
CA THR A 240 0.26 7.06 -13.03
C THR A 240 -0.66 7.93 -12.21
N VAL A 241 -0.14 9.05 -11.68
CA VAL A 241 -0.93 10.03 -10.96
C VAL A 241 -1.67 10.92 -11.96
N VAL A 242 -2.97 11.11 -11.76
CA VAL A 242 -3.83 11.97 -12.60
C VAL A 242 -4.57 12.97 -11.73
N ALA A 243 -4.94 14.11 -12.32
CA ALA A 243 -5.83 15.05 -11.68
C ALA A 243 -7.25 14.48 -11.63
N GLY A 244 -7.90 14.56 -10.48
CA GLY A 244 -9.32 14.23 -10.36
C GLY A 244 -10.17 15.21 -11.18
N PRO A 245 -11.22 14.73 -11.88
CA PRO A 245 -12.07 15.59 -12.69
C PRO A 245 -12.95 16.52 -11.84
N GLU A 246 -13.16 16.18 -10.56
CA GLU A 246 -13.99 16.93 -9.64
C GLU A 246 -13.16 17.38 -8.42
N PRO A 247 -13.31 18.62 -7.96
CA PRO A 247 -12.69 19.07 -6.72
C PRO A 247 -13.34 18.43 -5.50
N VAL A 248 -12.56 18.34 -4.42
CA VAL A 248 -13.14 18.10 -3.09
C VAL A 248 -14.17 19.22 -2.84
N ARG A 249 -15.38 18.88 -2.40
CA ARG A 249 -16.41 19.88 -2.10
C ARG A 249 -16.00 20.78 -0.94
N SER A 250 -16.31 22.07 -1.02
CA SER A 250 -15.97 23.07 0.00
C SER A 250 -17.10 23.40 0.97
N ASP A 251 -18.29 22.85 0.75
CA ASP A 251 -19.49 23.16 1.50
C ASP A 251 -19.80 22.18 2.64
N CYS A 252 -18.96 21.16 2.85
CA CYS A 252 -19.13 20.20 3.95
C CYS A 252 -17.83 19.50 4.36
N GLY A 253 -17.78 19.06 5.63
CA GLY A 253 -16.75 18.16 6.14
C GLY A 253 -15.38 18.81 6.38
N ALA A 254 -14.43 17.99 6.85
CA ALA A 254 -13.04 18.41 6.99
C ALA A 254 -12.49 18.81 5.61
N GLN A 255 -11.84 19.97 5.55
CA GLN A 255 -11.26 20.50 4.32
C GLN A 255 -9.80 20.07 4.21
N PRO A 256 -9.25 19.93 2.98
CA PRO A 256 -7.81 19.85 2.78
C PRO A 256 -7.12 20.97 3.55
N SER A 257 -6.14 20.63 4.37
CA SER A 257 -5.44 21.56 5.26
C SER A 257 -3.94 21.60 4.95
N GLU A 258 -3.28 22.67 5.36
CA GLU A 258 -1.82 22.82 5.32
C GLU A 258 -1.33 23.09 6.76
N SER A 259 -1.91 22.40 7.75
CA SER A 259 -1.47 22.51 9.14
C SER A 259 -0.02 22.04 9.30
N GLU A 260 0.65 22.44 10.39
CA GLU A 260 2.03 22.00 10.64
C GLU A 260 2.13 20.45 10.64
N GLU A 261 1.14 19.78 11.23
CA GLU A 261 1.09 18.31 11.25
C GLU A 261 1.00 17.72 9.85
N VAL A 262 0.15 18.30 8.98
CA VAL A 262 0.01 17.89 7.58
C VAL A 262 1.33 18.04 6.85
N ILE A 263 1.90 19.25 6.84
CA ILE A 263 3.13 19.56 6.10
C ILE A 263 4.29 18.72 6.64
N SER A 264 4.50 18.73 7.97
CA SER A 264 5.58 17.97 8.59
C SER A 264 5.47 16.47 8.29
N THR A 265 4.26 15.89 8.25
CA THR A 265 4.11 14.47 7.93
C THR A 265 4.34 14.21 6.44
N ALA A 266 3.75 15.03 5.57
CA ALA A 266 3.85 14.89 4.12
C ALA A 266 5.31 14.94 3.64
N PHE A 267 6.14 15.76 4.29
CA PHE A 267 7.57 15.91 3.98
C PHE A 267 8.49 15.13 4.93
N GLY A 268 8.01 14.08 5.62
CA GLY A 268 8.91 13.21 6.42
C GLY A 268 9.63 13.93 7.58
N GLY A 269 9.14 15.07 8.03
CA GLY A 269 9.79 15.87 9.08
C GLY A 269 11.05 16.60 8.63
N ASP A 270 11.18 16.94 7.34
CA ASP A 270 12.26 17.77 6.82
C ASP A 270 12.34 19.12 7.58
N TRP A 271 13.57 19.56 7.88
CA TRP A 271 13.88 20.56 8.93
C TRP A 271 13.19 21.92 8.75
N GLU A 272 12.97 22.38 7.51
CA GLU A 272 12.27 23.64 7.24
C GLU A 272 10.79 23.62 7.67
N PHE A 273 10.22 22.42 7.87
CA PHE A 273 8.82 22.21 8.23
C PHE A 273 8.63 21.77 9.70
N ARG A 274 9.72 21.60 10.47
CA ARG A 274 9.66 21.25 11.90
C ARG A 274 9.68 22.49 12.80
N GLY A 275 8.65 22.71 13.62
CA GLY A 275 8.73 23.60 14.80
C GLY A 275 7.71 24.75 14.91
N ILE A 276 6.69 24.83 14.06
CA ILE A 276 5.54 25.74 14.20
C ILE A 276 4.50 25.12 15.15
N ARG A 277 4.91 24.85 16.39
CA ARG A 277 4.20 24.01 17.39
C ARG A 277 2.67 24.11 17.29
N PRO A 278 1.92 22.99 17.34
CA PRO A 278 0.49 23.07 17.60
C PRO A 278 0.27 23.76 18.96
N PRO A 279 -0.79 24.57 19.13
CA PRO A 279 -1.21 24.99 20.45
C PRO A 279 -1.42 23.75 21.30
N ARG A 280 -0.85 23.75 22.51
CA ARG A 280 -1.10 22.70 23.50
C ARG A 280 -2.61 22.51 23.60
N ARG A 281 -3.08 21.29 23.38
CA ARG A 281 -4.39 20.89 23.88
C ARG A 281 -4.21 20.72 25.39
N ASP A 282 -4.63 21.74 26.12
CA ASP A 282 -4.84 21.69 27.57
C ASP A 282 -5.92 20.65 27.91
#